data_AF-A0A376KTN0-F1
#
_entry.id   AF-A0A376KTN0-F1
#
_cell.length_a   1.000
_cell.length_b   1.000
_cell.length_c   1.000
_cell.angle_alpha   90.00
_cell.angle_beta   90.00
_cell.angle_gamma   90.00
#
_symmetry.space_group_name_H-M   'P 1'
#
loop_
_entity.id
_entity.type
_entity.pdbx_description
1 polymer ?
#
loop_
_entity_poly.entity_id
_entity_poly.type
_entity_poly.pdbx_seq_one_letter_code
_entity_poly.pdbx_strand_id
1 'polypeptide(L)'
;MIIAGIFLCKLCAVLASSGSGAPGGVFTPTLFIGLAIGMLYGRSLGLWFPDGEEITLLLGLTGMATLLAATTHAPIMSTLMICEMTGEYQLLPGLLIACVIASVISRTLHRDSIYRQHTAQHS
;
A
#
# COMPACT_ATOMS: atom_id res chain seq x y z
N MET A 1 -17.10 25.24 4.76
CA MET A 1 -16.48 25.64 3.47
C MET A 1 -14.96 25.75 3.55
N ILE A 2 -14.41 26.42 4.58
CA ILE A 2 -12.95 26.60 4.77
C ILE A 2 -12.20 25.25 4.94
N ILE A 3 -12.78 24.32 5.69
CA ILE A 3 -12.18 22.98 5.92
C ILE A 3 -12.07 22.17 4.62
N ALA A 4 -13.08 22.23 3.75
CA ALA A 4 -13.05 21.57 2.44
C ALA A 4 -12.00 22.19 1.50
N GLY A 5 -11.81 23.52 1.57
CA GLY A 5 -10.76 24.22 0.84
C GLY A 5 -9.36 23.83 1.30
N ILE A 6 -9.13 23.72 2.61
CA ILE A 6 -7.85 23.25 3.18
C ILE A 6 -7.58 21.80 2.76
N PHE A 7 -8.61 20.95 2.77
CA PHE A 7 -8.50 19.54 2.38
C PHE A 7 -8.09 19.39 0.91
N LEU A 8 -8.73 20.14 0.01
CA LEU A 8 -8.44 20.10 -1.43
C LEU A 8 -7.05 20.67 -1.74
N CYS A 9 -6.65 21.73 -1.05
CA CYS A 9 -5.33 22.34 -1.22
C CYS A 9 -4.21 21.40 -0.74
N LYS A 10 -4.43 20.69 0.39
CA LYS A 10 -3.48 19.70 0.92
C LYS A 10 -3.37 18.47 0.01
N LEU A 11 -4.49 18.04 -0.60
CA LEU A 11 -4.51 16.96 -1.58
C LEU A 11 -3.71 17.32 -2.85
N CYS A 12 -3.91 18.52 -3.39
CA CYS A 12 -3.13 19.01 -4.53
C CYS A 12 -1.64 19.18 -4.20
N ALA A 13 -1.29 19.63 -2.99
CA ALA A 13 0.10 19.73 -2.54
C ALA A 13 0.78 18.36 -2.43
N VAL A 14 0.06 17.33 -1.97
CA VAL A 14 0.57 15.95 -1.89
C VAL A 14 0.76 15.33 -3.28
N LEU A 15 -0.17 15.58 -4.21
CA LEU A 15 -0.07 15.11 -5.60
C LEU A 15 1.07 15.82 -6.35
N ALA A 16 1.22 17.13 -6.17
CA ALA A 16 2.32 17.92 -6.74
C ALA A 16 3.68 17.51 -6.17
N SER A 17 3.76 17.18 -4.88
CA SER A 17 4.98 16.66 -4.25
C SER A 17 5.33 15.26 -4.77
N SER A 18 4.32 14.41 -5.00
CA SER A 18 4.51 13.02 -5.47
C SER A 18 5.01 12.92 -6.92
N GLY A 19 4.73 13.91 -7.77
CA GLY A 19 5.19 13.95 -9.17
C GLY A 19 6.51 14.69 -9.41
N SER A 20 7.07 15.36 -8.39
CA SER A 20 8.21 16.27 -8.53
C SER A 20 9.60 15.61 -8.36
N GLY A 21 9.65 14.32 -7.99
CA GLY A 21 10.93 13.64 -7.71
C GLY A 21 11.60 14.12 -6.41
N ALA A 22 10.85 14.75 -5.50
CA ALA A 22 11.31 15.00 -4.14
C ALA A 22 11.61 13.65 -3.44
N PRO A 23 12.61 13.56 -2.53
CA PRO A 23 13.10 12.33 -1.91
C PRO A 23 12.12 11.68 -0.89
N GLY A 24 10.82 11.72 -1.17
CA GLY A 24 9.71 11.03 -0.49
C GLY A 24 8.55 10.61 -1.41
N GLY A 25 8.74 10.69 -2.74
CA GLY A 25 7.73 10.42 -3.77
C GLY A 25 7.21 8.97 -3.75
N VAL A 26 5.97 8.78 -4.17
CA VAL A 26 5.16 7.53 -4.22
C VAL A 26 4.78 6.86 -2.90
N PHE A 27 5.44 7.17 -1.78
CA PHE A 27 5.17 6.50 -0.50
C PHE A 27 3.73 6.75 0.04
N THR A 28 3.38 8.01 0.30
CA THR A 28 2.06 8.42 0.80
C THR A 28 0.90 8.05 -0.14
N PRO A 29 0.98 8.23 -1.48
CA PRO A 29 -0.11 7.82 -2.35
C PRO A 29 -0.28 6.30 -2.37
N THR A 30 0.79 5.50 -2.26
CA THR A 30 0.69 4.04 -2.14
C THR A 30 -0.05 3.65 -0.87
N LEU A 31 0.27 4.29 0.27
CA LEU A 31 -0.47 4.06 1.51
C LEU A 31 -1.96 4.38 1.38
N PHE A 32 -2.30 5.53 0.81
CA PHE A 32 -3.70 5.94 0.64
C PHE A 32 -4.49 4.98 -0.25
N ILE A 33 -3.91 4.57 -1.39
CA ILE A 33 -4.55 3.63 -2.31
C ILE A 33 -4.71 2.25 -1.65
N GLY A 34 -3.68 1.77 -0.96
CA GLY A 34 -3.72 0.49 -0.23
C GLY A 34 -4.81 0.49 0.84
N LEU A 35 -4.93 1.58 1.61
CA LEU A 35 -5.98 1.75 2.60
C LEU A 35 -7.38 1.73 1.97
N ALA A 36 -7.58 2.51 0.90
CA ALA A 36 -8.87 2.62 0.24
C ALA A 36 -9.36 1.27 -0.32
N ILE A 37 -8.47 0.51 -0.97
CA ILE A 37 -8.78 -0.83 -1.51
C ILE A 37 -9.09 -1.80 -0.36
N GLY A 38 -8.26 -1.79 0.68
CA GLY A 38 -8.44 -2.64 1.86
C GLY A 38 -9.76 -2.36 2.59
N MET A 39 -10.10 -1.10 2.80
CA MET A 39 -11.37 -0.71 3.43
C MET A 39 -12.58 -1.03 2.54
N LEU A 40 -12.48 -0.87 1.22
CA LEU A 40 -13.56 -1.23 0.32
C LEU A 40 -13.85 -2.74 0.37
N TYR A 41 -12.80 -3.55 0.40
CA TYR A 41 -12.90 -5.01 0.54
C TYR A 41 -13.37 -5.43 1.94
N GLY A 42 -12.88 -4.77 2.99
CA GLY A 42 -13.31 -5.02 4.35
C GLY A 42 -14.77 -4.64 4.58
N ARG A 43 -15.25 -3.57 3.95
CA ARG A 43 -16.65 -3.16 4.06
C ARG A 43 -17.59 -4.09 3.30
N SER A 44 -17.19 -4.64 2.16
CA SER A 44 -18.01 -5.64 1.46
C SER A 44 -18.15 -6.94 2.27
N LEU A 45 -17.09 -7.34 2.99
CA LEU A 45 -17.12 -8.49 3.92
C LEU A 45 -17.89 -8.18 5.21
N GLY A 46 -17.72 -6.98 5.77
CA GLY A 46 -18.36 -6.53 7.00
C GLY A 46 -19.88 -6.39 6.89
N LEU A 47 -20.46 -6.33 5.69
CA LEU A 47 -21.91 -6.40 5.49
C LEU A 47 -22.51 -7.74 5.94
N TRP A 48 -21.69 -8.79 6.06
CA TRP A 48 -22.13 -10.15 6.42
C TRP A 48 -21.83 -10.52 7.89
N PHE A 49 -21.06 -9.70 8.62
CA PHE A 49 -20.63 -10.00 9.99
C PHE A 49 -20.93 -8.83 10.96
N PRO A 50 -21.37 -9.12 12.20
CA PRO A 50 -21.67 -8.09 13.20
C PRO A 50 -20.45 -7.25 13.62
N ASP A 51 -19.21 -7.76 13.48
CA ASP A 51 -17.96 -7.05 13.78
C ASP A 51 -17.31 -6.40 12.54
N GLY A 52 -18.14 -5.94 11.60
CA GLY A 52 -17.68 -5.47 10.29
C GLY A 52 -16.73 -4.26 10.31
N GLU A 53 -16.76 -3.43 11.36
CA GLU A 53 -15.88 -2.25 11.46
C GLU A 53 -14.43 -2.61 11.78
N GLU A 54 -14.21 -3.55 12.70
CA GLU A 54 -12.86 -4.01 13.06
C GLU A 54 -12.21 -4.74 11.87
N ILE A 55 -12.97 -5.59 11.19
CA ILE A 55 -12.53 -6.28 9.96
C ILE A 55 -12.18 -5.27 8.86
N THR A 56 -12.96 -4.19 8.73
CA THR A 56 -12.72 -3.14 7.74
C THR A 56 -11.41 -2.39 8.00
N LEU A 57 -11.13 -2.07 9.27
CA LEU A 57 -9.88 -1.42 9.67
C LEU A 57 -8.68 -2.35 9.46
N LEU A 58 -8.79 -3.62 9.86
CA LEU A 58 -7.73 -4.63 9.69
C LEU A 58 -7.36 -4.85 8.22
N LEU A 59 -8.36 -4.95 7.33
CA LEU A 59 -8.12 -5.09 5.89
C LEU A 59 -7.60 -3.79 5.27
N GLY A 60 -8.02 -2.63 5.78
CA GLY A 60 -7.43 -1.34 5.46
C GLY A 60 -5.92 -1.28 5.75
N LEU A 61 -5.52 -1.61 6.98
CA LEU A 61 -4.10 -1.64 7.40
C LEU A 61 -3.29 -2.68 6.62
N THR A 62 -3.88 -3.85 6.36
CA THR A 62 -3.26 -4.88 5.54
C THR A 62 -3.05 -4.39 4.10
N GLY A 63 -4.03 -3.70 3.52
CA GLY A 63 -3.93 -3.09 2.19
C GLY A 63 -2.82 -2.04 2.09
N MET A 64 -2.68 -1.19 3.12
CA MET A 64 -1.56 -0.23 3.22
C MET A 64 -0.21 -0.93 3.22
N ALA A 65 -0.03 -1.92 4.10
CA ALA A 65 1.24 -2.61 4.29
C ALA A 65 1.64 -3.42 3.05
N THR A 66 0.70 -4.18 2.49
CA THR A 66 0.94 -5.07 1.34
C THR A 66 1.23 -4.30 0.06
N LEU A 67 0.52 -3.20 -0.22
CA LEU A 67 0.76 -2.41 -1.41
C LEU A 67 2.11 -1.70 -1.34
N LEU A 68 2.48 -1.18 -0.17
CA LEU A 68 3.80 -0.61 0.07
C LEU A 68 4.91 -1.66 -0.07
N ALA A 69 4.71 -2.87 0.46
CA ALA A 69 5.65 -3.97 0.33
C ALA A 69 5.80 -4.41 -1.14
N ALA A 70 4.71 -4.45 -1.90
CA ALA A 70 4.70 -4.82 -3.30
C ALA A 70 5.45 -3.81 -4.20
N THR A 71 5.36 -2.51 -3.91
CA THR A 71 6.04 -1.45 -4.68
C THR A 71 7.51 -1.27 -4.29
N THR A 72 7.82 -1.36 -3.00
CA THR A 72 9.20 -1.17 -2.49
C THR A 72 10.03 -2.45 -2.47
N HIS A 73 9.38 -3.62 -2.61
CA HIS A 73 9.98 -4.93 -2.40
C HIS A 73 10.67 -5.08 -1.02
N ALA A 74 10.24 -4.30 -0.02
CA ALA A 74 10.76 -4.28 1.34
C ALA A 74 9.65 -4.65 2.36
N PRO A 75 9.27 -5.94 2.46
CA PRO A 75 8.13 -6.38 3.27
C PRO A 75 8.31 -6.13 4.77
N ILE A 76 9.52 -6.31 5.32
CA ILE A 76 9.80 -6.08 6.74
C ILE A 76 9.67 -4.59 7.07
N MET A 77 10.28 -3.72 6.25
CA MET A 77 10.22 -2.26 6.43
C MET A 77 8.78 -1.75 6.35
N SER A 78 8.03 -2.24 5.37
CA SER A 78 6.62 -1.83 5.16
C SER A 78 5.73 -2.23 6.33
N THR A 79 5.90 -3.46 6.83
CA THR A 79 5.16 -3.98 7.99
C THR A 79 5.47 -3.15 9.24
N LEU A 80 6.76 -2.96 9.55
CA LEU A 80 7.18 -2.18 10.72
C LEU A 80 6.67 -0.75 10.65
N MET A 81 6.73 -0.12 9.48
CA MET A 81 6.24 1.23 9.32
C MET A 81 4.75 1.36 9.63
N ILE A 82 3.91 0.41 9.18
CA ILE A 82 2.48 0.44 9.52
C ILE A 82 2.28 0.21 11.01
N CYS A 83 2.99 -0.74 11.64
CA CYS A 83 2.90 -0.96 13.08
C CYS A 83 3.33 0.27 13.90
N GLU A 84 4.39 0.96 13.51
CA GLU A 84 4.83 2.20 14.16
C GLU A 84 3.80 3.32 14.01
N MET A 85 3.14 3.42 12.85
CA MET A 85 2.11 4.42 12.60
C MET A 85 0.80 4.14 13.34
N THR A 86 0.43 2.88 13.53
CA THR A 86 -0.81 2.48 14.19
C THR A 86 -0.65 2.22 15.69
N GLY A 87 0.57 1.93 16.16
CA GLY A 87 0.86 1.50 17.52
C GLY A 87 0.48 0.03 17.81
N GLU A 88 0.00 -0.71 16.81
CA GLU A 88 -0.54 -2.07 16.98
C GLU A 88 0.45 -3.15 16.53
N TYR A 89 1.33 -3.54 17.45
CA TYR A 89 2.34 -4.59 17.21
C TYR A 89 1.78 -6.01 17.28
N GLN A 90 0.56 -6.19 17.81
CA GLN A 90 -0.10 -7.50 17.83
C GLN A 90 -0.36 -8.03 16.42
N LEU A 91 -0.54 -7.12 15.46
CA LEU A 91 -0.83 -7.43 14.05
C LEU A 91 0.43 -7.71 13.23
N LEU A 92 1.62 -7.46 13.78
CA LEU A 92 2.92 -7.56 13.11
C LEU A 92 3.15 -8.91 12.40
N PRO A 93 2.99 -10.09 13.04
CA PRO A 93 3.23 -11.35 12.35
C PRO A 93 2.25 -11.58 11.20
N GLY A 94 0.99 -11.15 11.33
CA GLY A 94 -0.02 -11.26 10.28
C GLY A 94 0.28 -10.37 9.07
N LEU A 95 0.60 -9.09 9.32
CA LEU A 95 0.97 -8.16 8.25
C LEU A 95 2.25 -8.61 7.54
N LEU A 96 3.25 -9.14 8.27
CA LEU A 96 4.50 -9.58 7.66
C LEU A 96 4.27 -10.68 6.63
N ILE A 97 3.44 -11.69 6.96
CA ILE A 97 3.10 -12.78 6.04
C ILE A 97 2.41 -12.22 4.80
N ALA A 98 1.41 -11.35 4.98
CA ALA A 98 0.71 -10.71 3.87
C ALA A 98 1.65 -9.90 2.97
N CYS A 99 2.54 -9.10 3.56
CA CYS A 99 3.54 -8.29 2.86
C CYS A 99 4.53 -9.14 2.06
N VAL A 100 4.97 -10.28 2.61
CA VAL A 100 5.86 -11.22 1.92
C VAL A 100 5.15 -11.82 0.71
N ILE A 101 3.92 -12.28 0.87
CA ILE A 101 3.12 -12.83 -0.24
C ILE A 101 2.95 -11.77 -1.34
N ALA A 102 2.55 -10.55 -0.98
CA ALA A 102 2.39 -9.45 -1.92
C ALA A 102 3.70 -9.11 -2.65
N SER A 103 4.82 -9.11 -1.92
CA SER A 103 6.16 -8.87 -2.49
C SER A 103 6.58 -9.96 -3.47
N VAL A 104 6.28 -11.23 -3.15
CA VAL A 104 6.57 -12.37 -4.03
C VAL A 104 5.73 -12.30 -5.31
N ILE A 105 4.43 -12.03 -5.20
CA ILE A 105 3.52 -11.87 -6.35
C ILE A 105 3.95 -10.69 -7.22
N SER A 106 4.31 -9.56 -6.61
CA SER A 106 4.81 -8.39 -7.34
C SER A 106 6.07 -8.75 -8.15
N ARG A 107 7.00 -9.49 -7.53
CA ARG A 107 8.23 -9.95 -8.20
C ARG A 107 7.96 -10.95 -9.32
N THR A 108 6.98 -11.84 -9.20
CA THR A 108 6.65 -12.77 -10.28
C THR A 108 5.98 -12.06 -11.45
N LEU A 109 5.12 -11.07 -11.17
CA LEU A 109 4.44 -10.30 -12.21
C LEU A 109 5.37 -9.34 -12.97
N HIS A 110 6.39 -8.79 -12.31
CA HIS A 110 7.40 -7.91 -12.95
C HIS A 110 8.57 -8.66 -13.61
N ARG A 111 8.62 -10.00 -13.56
CA ARG A 111 9.77 -10.77 -14.09
C ARG A 111 9.79 -10.88 -15.63
N ASP A 112 8.66 -10.64 -16.29
CA ASP A 112 8.49 -11.02 -17.71
C ASP A 112 8.76 -9.92 -18.74
N SER A 113 8.92 -8.63 -18.39
CA SER A 113 8.83 -7.57 -19.43
C SER A 113 10.14 -6.90 -19.89
N ILE A 114 11.26 -6.96 -19.15
CA ILE A 114 12.46 -6.17 -19.52
C ILE A 114 13.60 -7.01 -20.10
N TYR A 115 13.83 -8.24 -19.60
CA TYR A 115 15.09 -8.94 -19.92
C TYR A 115 15.07 -9.72 -21.25
N ARG A 116 13.92 -9.90 -21.90
CA ARG A 116 13.88 -10.55 -23.22
C ARG A 116 14.15 -9.63 -24.41
N GLN A 117 14.20 -8.30 -24.24
CA GLN A 117 14.48 -7.38 -25.35
C GLN A 117 15.97 -7.12 -25.59
N HIS A 118 16.85 -7.28 -24.60
CA HIS A 118 18.28 -6.92 -24.74
C HIS A 118 19.19 -8.04 -25.25
N THR A 119 18.72 -9.29 -25.32
CA THR A 119 19.56 -10.44 -25.74
C THR A 119 19.23 -10.98 -27.15
N ALA A 120 18.25 -10.41 -27.86
CA ALA A 120 17.91 -10.80 -29.23
C ALA A 120 18.54 -9.89 -30.32
N GLN A 121 19.32 -8.87 -29.95
CA GLN A 121 20.01 -7.97 -30.90
C GLN A 121 21.51 -8.27 -31.08
N HIS A 122 22.04 -9.36 -30.51
CA HIS A 122 23.44 -9.77 -30.67
C HIS A 122 23.60 -11.27 -31.02
N SER A 123 22.70 -11.82 -31.84
CA SER A 123 22.93 -13.09 -32.54
C SER A 123 22.75 -12.93 -34.03
#